data_AF-A0A059E931-F1
#
_entry.id   AF-A0A059E931-F1
#
_cell.length_a   1.000
_cell.length_b   1.000
_cell.length_c   1.000
_cell.angle_alpha   90.00
_cell.angle_beta   90.00
_cell.angle_gamma   90.00
#
_symmetry.space_group_name_H-M   'P 1'
#
loop_
_entity.id
_entity.type
_entity.pdbx_description
1 polymer ?
#
loop_
_entity_poly.entity_id
_entity_poly.type
_entity_poly.pdbx_seq_one_letter_code
_entity_poly.pdbx_strand_id
1 'polypeptide(L)'
;MRGQVLKADSVEGLGLILGDDGVRYNFSQAQVRDNNRLVQGHVVDFVGMGNEARDIYLLEATGQPSTQPVPPQPVSQGYAGAAPYAQPMAVKSDGIWTYFLRCLSSSYFKFNGRARRQEYWGYILFSILALILAFVVDTILTLSIFGVDDSEGYFLPLFTALWILYTIIPGIAVTVRRFHDQDLSGWMYLLNLIPYVGGLIVFVFMLIDSRAEPNVHGPSPKYGIRGTVDTFA
;
A
#
# COMPACT_ATOMS: atom_id res chain seq x y z
N MET A 1 17.79 11.49 6.35
CA MET A 1 16.38 11.42 6.76
C MET A 1 16.32 11.90 8.20
N ARG A 2 15.39 12.78 8.53
CA ARG A 2 15.28 13.30 9.90
C ARG A 2 14.42 12.39 10.77
N GLY A 3 14.64 12.44 12.07
CA GLY A 3 13.84 11.72 13.04
C GLY A 3 14.16 12.12 14.47
N GLN A 4 13.45 11.50 15.41
CA GLN A 4 13.61 11.73 16.83
C GLN A 4 13.97 10.43 17.57
N VAL A 5 14.92 10.52 18.49
CA VAL A 5 15.32 9.39 19.33
C VAL A 5 14.19 9.09 20.32
N LEU A 6 13.58 7.90 20.21
CA LEU A 6 12.55 7.41 21.13
C LEU A 6 13.15 6.69 22.33
N LYS A 7 14.26 5.99 22.13
CA LYS A 7 14.97 5.25 23.18
C LYS A 7 16.46 5.31 22.88
N ALA A 8 17.27 5.64 23.89
CA ALA A 8 18.72 5.62 23.76
C ALA A 8 19.25 4.17 23.74
N ASP A 9 20.40 3.97 23.11
CA ASP A 9 21.14 2.71 23.17
C ASP A 9 21.58 2.42 24.61
N SER A 10 21.41 1.16 25.04
CA SER A 10 21.62 0.73 26.43
C SER A 10 22.11 -0.72 26.48
N VAL A 11 22.66 -1.14 27.62
CA VAL A 11 23.08 -2.55 27.83
C VAL A 11 21.91 -3.52 27.67
N GLU A 12 20.67 -3.05 27.84
CA GLU A 12 19.43 -3.83 27.72
C GLU A 12 18.92 -3.97 26.27
N GLY A 13 19.53 -3.29 25.29
CA GLY A 13 19.18 -3.39 23.88
C GLY A 13 19.41 -2.11 23.09
N LEU A 14 19.28 -2.24 21.76
CA LEU A 14 19.52 -1.19 20.78
C LEU A 14 18.64 0.05 21.01
N GLY A 15 19.19 1.21 20.65
CA GLY A 15 18.46 2.47 20.59
C GLY A 15 17.43 2.47 19.46
N LEU A 16 16.44 3.36 19.56
CA LEU A 16 15.33 3.47 18.63
C LEU A 16 15.14 4.92 18.18
N ILE A 17 15.08 5.15 16.88
CA ILE A 17 14.74 6.43 16.25
C ILE A 17 13.41 6.28 15.53
N LEU A 18 12.52 7.25 15.70
CA LEU A 18 11.34 7.43 14.86
C LEU A 18 11.71 8.39 13.74
N GLY A 19 11.76 7.90 12.51
CA GLY A 19 11.93 8.77 11.35
C GLY A 19 10.71 9.67 11.15
N ASP A 20 10.92 10.80 10.48
CA ASP A 20 9.84 11.69 10.05
C ASP A 20 8.88 11.02 9.05
N ASP A 21 9.29 9.88 8.49
CA ASP A 21 8.48 8.96 7.69
C ASP A 21 7.54 8.05 8.52
N GLY A 22 7.63 8.12 9.84
CA GLY A 22 6.85 7.32 10.79
C GLY A 22 7.40 5.90 11.02
N VAL A 23 8.54 5.55 10.41
CA VAL A 23 9.16 4.23 10.56
C VAL A 23 10.15 4.26 11.73
N ARG A 24 10.27 3.11 12.43
CA ARG A 24 11.19 2.95 13.56
C ARG A 24 12.48 2.29 13.10
N TYR A 25 13.60 2.92 13.42
CA TYR A 25 14.92 2.43 13.08
C TYR A 25 15.71 2.11 14.34
N ASN A 26 16.32 0.93 14.37
CA ASN A 26 17.24 0.56 15.44
C ASN A 26 18.60 1.22 15.20
N PHE A 27 19.27 1.64 16.27
CA PHE A 27 20.64 2.12 16.20
C PHE A 27 21.47 1.66 17.39
N SER A 28 22.78 1.61 17.22
CA SER A 28 23.76 1.48 18.28
C SER A 28 24.63 2.74 18.36
N GLN A 29 25.25 2.97 19.51
CA GLN A 29 26.12 4.12 19.74
C GLN A 29 27.29 4.20 18.74
N ALA A 30 27.73 3.06 18.17
CA ALA A 30 28.78 3.00 17.15
C ALA A 30 28.38 3.64 15.81
N GLN A 31 27.09 3.85 15.55
CA GLN A 31 26.55 4.43 14.31
C GLN A 31 26.33 5.95 14.40
N VAL A 32 26.51 6.52 15.59
CA VAL A 32 26.38 7.96 15.84
C VAL A 32 27.70 8.66 15.53
N ARG A 33 27.63 9.71 14.73
CA ARG A 33 28.79 10.50 14.31
C ARG A 33 29.10 11.58 15.35
N ASP A 34 30.32 12.08 15.29
CA ASP A 34 30.85 13.16 16.14
C ASP A 34 30.90 12.87 17.65
N ASN A 35 30.94 11.59 18.04
CA ASN A 35 30.93 11.11 19.44
C ASN A 35 29.75 11.64 20.27
N ASN A 36 28.68 12.07 19.62
CA ASN A 36 27.48 12.56 20.29
C ASN A 36 26.75 11.40 20.99
N ARG A 37 26.33 11.62 22.24
CA ARG A 37 25.47 10.66 22.94
C ARG A 37 24.01 11.01 22.70
N LEU A 38 23.29 10.10 22.06
CA LEU A 38 21.87 10.29 21.79
C LEU A 38 21.06 9.94 23.04
N VAL A 39 20.22 10.88 23.46
CA VAL A 39 19.21 10.65 24.50
C VAL A 39 17.82 10.79 23.90
N GLN A 40 16.83 10.21 24.59
CA GLN A 40 15.44 10.31 24.17
C GLN A 40 15.04 11.79 23.98
N GLY A 41 14.41 12.10 22.86
CA GLY A 41 13.97 13.44 22.49
C GLY A 41 14.91 14.18 21.54
N HIS A 42 16.15 13.74 21.37
CA HIS A 42 17.08 14.33 20.40
C HIS A 42 16.56 14.21 18.96
N VAL A 43 16.64 15.31 18.21
CA VAL A 43 16.37 15.33 16.78
C VAL A 43 17.66 15.00 16.05
N VAL A 44 17.59 14.08 15.10
CA VAL A 44 18.74 13.56 14.37
C VAL A 44 18.49 13.55 12.88
N ASP A 45 19.56 13.62 12.09
CA ASP A 45 19.57 13.24 10.68
C ASP A 45 20.32 11.91 10.54
N PHE A 46 19.80 10.98 9.75
CA PHE A 46 20.37 9.64 9.61
C PHE A 46 20.05 9.01 8.25
N VAL A 47 20.77 7.97 7.89
CA VAL A 47 20.50 7.15 6.71
C VAL A 47 19.83 5.85 7.15
N GLY A 48 18.56 5.67 6.78
CA GLY A 48 17.83 4.42 7.01
C GLY A 48 18.26 3.33 6.01
N MET A 49 18.68 2.17 6.51
CA MET A 49 18.92 0.95 5.72
C MET A 49 18.14 -0.21 6.31
N GLY A 50 17.04 -0.59 5.66
CA GLY A 50 16.12 -1.59 6.20
C GLY A 50 15.48 -1.10 7.49
N ASN A 51 15.77 -1.78 8.60
CA ASN A 51 15.29 -1.42 9.94
C ASN A 51 16.39 -0.82 10.84
N GLU A 52 17.53 -0.46 10.27
CA GLU A 52 18.67 0.15 10.99
C GLU A 52 18.89 1.60 10.54
N ALA A 53 19.29 2.46 11.47
CA ALA A 53 19.79 3.81 11.19
C ALA A 53 21.32 3.81 11.20
N ARG A 54 21.93 4.42 10.18
CA ARG A 54 23.39 4.61 10.07
C ARG A 54 23.71 6.08 9.82
N ASP A 55 24.97 6.45 10.07
CA ASP A 55 25.48 7.80 9.85
C ASP A 55 24.59 8.86 10.53
N ILE A 56 24.40 8.71 11.85
CA ILE A 56 23.45 9.51 12.63
C ILE A 56 24.13 10.77 13.14
N TYR A 57 23.57 11.93 12.81
CA TYR A 57 24.03 13.26 13.22
C TYR A 57 23.00 13.90 14.17
N LEU A 58 23.47 14.46 15.29
CA LEU A 58 22.62 15.21 16.22
C LEU A 58 22.35 16.62 15.67
N LEU A 59 21.09 17.00 15.59
CA LEU A 59 20.67 18.36 15.25
C LEU A 59 20.36 19.09 16.57
N GLU A 60 21.33 19.83 17.09
CA GLU A 60 21.17 20.57 18.36
C GLU A 60 20.04 21.62 18.28
N ALA A 61 19.27 21.73 19.37
CA ALA A 61 18.32 22.82 19.58
C ALA A 61 19.06 24.16 19.68
N THR A 62 18.58 25.15 18.93
CA THR A 62 19.13 26.51 18.82
C THR A 62 19.44 27.14 20.18
N GLY A 63 20.71 27.51 20.36
CA GLY A 63 21.18 28.22 21.55
C GLY A 63 22.45 29.04 21.33
N GLN A 64 22.59 29.70 20.17
CA GLN A 64 23.59 30.76 19.95
C GLN A 64 23.01 31.89 19.07
N PRO A 65 23.26 33.18 19.40
CA PRO A 65 22.59 34.32 18.79
C PRO A 65 23.14 34.59 17.38
N SER A 66 22.32 34.36 16.35
CA SER A 66 22.59 34.86 15.01
C SER A 66 22.08 36.30 14.88
N THR A 67 23.00 37.25 14.71
CA THR A 67 22.70 38.64 14.33
C THR A 67 22.31 38.70 12.86
N GLN A 68 21.06 38.38 12.53
CA GLN A 68 20.45 38.77 11.26
C GLN A 68 19.02 39.30 11.47
N PRO A 69 18.59 40.34 10.72
CA PRO A 69 17.33 41.03 10.99
C PRO A 69 16.14 40.12 10.69
N VAL A 70 15.26 39.98 11.68
CA VAL A 70 14.03 39.19 11.64
C VAL A 70 13.04 39.79 10.63
N PRO A 71 12.62 39.06 9.58
CA PRO A 71 11.38 39.38 8.86
C PRO A 71 10.20 39.12 9.79
N PRO A 72 9.13 39.95 9.75
CA PRO A 72 8.05 39.89 10.72
C PRO A 72 7.40 38.50 10.77
N GLN A 73 7.52 37.86 11.94
CA GLN A 73 6.87 36.59 12.25
C GLN A 73 5.35 36.80 12.29
N PRO A 74 4.53 36.00 11.57
CA PRO A 74 3.12 35.91 11.88
C PRO A 74 2.95 35.24 13.26
N VAL A 75 2.06 35.83 14.04
CA VAL A 75 1.72 35.55 15.43
C VAL A 75 1.50 34.05 15.68
N SER A 76 2.16 33.52 16.73
CA SER A 76 1.99 32.16 17.23
C SER A 76 0.54 31.89 17.68
N GLN A 77 -0.18 31.05 16.94
CA GLN A 77 -1.35 30.37 17.50
C GLN A 77 -0.85 29.14 18.27
N GLY A 78 -1.31 29.02 19.52
CA GLY A 78 -0.82 28.05 20.49
C GLY A 78 -0.89 26.60 20.02
N TYR A 79 -0.06 25.78 20.66
CA TYR A 79 -0.05 24.33 20.55
C TYR A 79 -1.40 23.74 21.01
N ALA A 80 -2.39 23.74 20.13
CA ALA A 80 -3.43 22.72 20.13
C ALA A 80 -2.79 21.43 19.56
N GLY A 81 -3.15 20.28 20.14
CA GLY A 81 -2.48 18.99 19.94
C GLY A 81 -2.18 18.61 18.50
N ALA A 82 -1.17 17.74 18.35
CA ALA A 82 -0.78 17.00 17.15
C ALA A 82 -1.52 17.48 15.89
N ALA A 83 -0.86 18.30 15.07
CA ALA A 83 -1.44 18.83 13.84
C ALA A 83 -2.24 17.69 13.16
N PRO A 84 -3.57 17.84 13.02
CA PRO A 84 -4.38 16.79 12.44
C PRO A 84 -3.77 16.52 11.08
N TYR A 85 -3.41 15.26 10.82
CA TYR A 85 -3.11 14.77 9.48
C TYR A 85 -4.10 15.47 8.55
N ALA A 86 -3.58 16.26 7.62
CA ALA A 86 -4.44 17.11 6.80
C ALA A 86 -5.56 16.24 6.24
N GLN A 87 -6.81 16.69 6.44
CA GLN A 87 -8.00 15.87 6.22
C GLN A 87 -7.86 15.04 4.94
N PRO A 88 -7.97 13.71 5.01
CA PRO A 88 -7.66 12.85 3.88
C PRO A 88 -8.60 13.16 2.72
N MET A 89 -8.06 13.77 1.65
CA MET A 89 -8.85 14.12 0.47
C MET A 89 -8.81 12.98 -0.54
N ALA A 90 -9.95 12.70 -1.16
CA ALA A 90 -10.05 11.67 -2.18
C ALA A 90 -9.22 12.03 -3.42
N VAL A 91 -8.24 11.19 -3.77
CA VAL A 91 -7.45 11.29 -5.00
C VAL A 91 -8.29 10.80 -6.18
N LYS A 92 -8.18 11.51 -7.31
CA LYS A 92 -8.82 11.15 -8.58
C LYS A 92 -8.46 9.72 -8.99
N SER A 93 -9.45 8.93 -9.39
CA SER A 93 -9.24 7.56 -9.87
C SER A 93 -8.90 7.50 -11.35
N ASP A 94 -8.04 6.55 -11.74
CA ASP A 94 -7.59 6.31 -13.12
C ASP A 94 -8.67 5.69 -14.03
N GLY A 95 -9.78 5.23 -13.45
CA GLY A 95 -10.90 4.58 -14.15
C GLY A 95 -10.87 3.05 -14.04
N ILE A 96 -12.05 2.44 -14.01
CA ILE A 96 -12.25 0.99 -13.77
C ILE A 96 -11.62 0.14 -14.89
N TRP A 97 -11.71 0.59 -16.15
CA TRP A 97 -11.08 -0.07 -17.30
C TRP A 97 -9.55 -0.02 -17.23
N THR A 98 -9.00 1.15 -16.90
CA THR A 98 -7.54 1.33 -16.71
C THR A 98 -7.02 0.40 -15.62
N TYR A 99 -7.75 0.27 -14.52
CA TYR A 99 -7.39 -0.66 -13.43
C TYR A 99 -7.39 -2.12 -13.87
N PHE A 100 -8.39 -2.53 -14.66
CA PHE A 100 -8.44 -3.88 -15.21
C PHE A 100 -7.22 -4.18 -16.09
N LEU A 101 -6.92 -3.32 -17.08
CA LEU A 101 -5.77 -3.49 -17.95
C LEU A 101 -4.44 -3.45 -17.16
N ARG A 102 -4.35 -2.59 -16.15
CA ARG A 102 -3.19 -2.51 -15.27
C ARG A 102 -2.95 -3.80 -14.50
N CYS A 103 -4.01 -4.45 -14.00
CA CYS A 103 -3.92 -5.74 -13.32
C CYS A 103 -3.43 -6.85 -14.26
N LEU A 104 -3.87 -6.86 -15.51
CA LEU A 104 -3.49 -7.87 -16.50
C LEU A 104 -2.12 -7.62 -17.16
N SER A 105 -1.53 -6.44 -16.96
CA SER A 105 -0.23 -6.07 -17.54
C SER A 105 0.78 -5.76 -16.44
N SER A 106 0.96 -4.49 -16.10
CA SER A 106 2.05 -4.00 -15.26
C SER A 106 1.95 -4.41 -13.78
N SER A 107 0.79 -4.88 -13.33
CA SER A 107 0.55 -5.33 -11.95
C SER A 107 0.27 -6.82 -11.81
N TYR A 108 0.49 -7.59 -12.88
CA TYR A 108 0.17 -9.02 -12.93
C TYR A 108 0.83 -9.82 -11.80
N PHE A 109 2.13 -9.60 -11.57
CA PHE A 109 2.92 -10.25 -10.50
C PHE A 109 3.18 -9.33 -9.30
N LYS A 110 2.44 -8.22 -9.16
CA LYS A 110 2.68 -7.23 -8.08
C LYS A 110 1.81 -7.53 -6.86
N PHE A 111 2.40 -8.19 -5.87
CA PHE A 111 1.77 -8.48 -4.57
C PHE A 111 1.99 -7.38 -3.52
N ASN A 112 2.97 -6.49 -3.73
CA ASN A 112 3.25 -5.37 -2.83
C ASN A 112 2.45 -4.12 -3.24
N GLY A 113 2.26 -3.22 -2.28
CA GLY A 113 1.48 -2.01 -2.45
C GLY A 113 0.00 -2.19 -2.06
N ARG A 114 -0.81 -1.18 -2.39
CA ARG A 114 -2.20 -1.05 -1.98
C ARG A 114 -3.12 -0.97 -3.20
N ALA A 115 -4.27 -1.63 -3.13
CA ALA A 115 -5.31 -1.55 -4.17
C ALA A 115 -6.57 -0.91 -3.58
N ARG A 116 -7.12 0.13 -4.24
CA ARG A 116 -8.39 0.74 -3.85
C ARG A 116 -9.58 -0.15 -4.25
N ARG A 117 -10.75 0.09 -3.66
CA ARG A 117 -11.99 -0.66 -4.00
C ARG A 117 -12.31 -0.65 -5.50
N GLN A 118 -12.21 0.49 -6.16
CA GLN A 118 -12.51 0.59 -7.60
C GLN A 118 -11.54 -0.20 -8.47
N GLU A 119 -10.29 -0.39 -8.04
CA GLU A 119 -9.34 -1.24 -8.74
C GLU A 119 -9.73 -2.72 -8.59
N TYR A 120 -10.02 -3.15 -7.36
CA TYR A 120 -10.48 -4.51 -7.08
C TYR A 120 -11.78 -4.85 -7.82
N TRP A 121 -12.85 -4.08 -7.58
CA TRP A 121 -14.16 -4.34 -8.18
C TRP A 121 -14.17 -4.15 -9.69
N GLY A 122 -13.33 -3.25 -10.21
CA GLY A 122 -13.16 -3.10 -11.64
C GLY A 122 -12.49 -4.30 -12.28
N TYR A 123 -11.43 -4.82 -11.65
CA TYR A 123 -10.79 -6.05 -12.08
C TYR A 123 -11.76 -7.24 -12.05
N ILE A 124 -12.53 -7.41 -10.97
CA ILE A 124 -13.52 -8.50 -10.84
C ILE A 124 -14.60 -8.39 -11.91
N LEU A 125 -15.18 -7.19 -12.10
CA LEU A 125 -16.23 -6.97 -13.09
C LEU A 125 -15.79 -7.36 -14.50
N PHE A 126 -14.68 -6.81 -14.97
CA PHE A 126 -14.20 -7.08 -16.33
C PHE A 126 -13.67 -8.52 -16.49
N SER A 127 -13.13 -9.12 -15.43
CA SER A 127 -12.75 -10.53 -15.44
C SER A 127 -13.95 -11.47 -15.57
N ILE A 128 -15.08 -11.15 -14.92
CA ILE A 128 -16.34 -11.88 -15.07
C ILE A 128 -16.91 -11.71 -16.48
N LEU A 129 -16.92 -10.49 -17.02
CA LEU A 129 -17.39 -10.24 -18.38
C LEU A 129 -16.57 -11.00 -19.43
N ALA A 130 -15.24 -11.01 -19.28
CA ALA A 130 -14.35 -11.77 -20.15
C ALA A 130 -14.55 -13.28 -19.99
N LEU A 131 -14.83 -13.78 -18.78
CA LEU A 131 -15.15 -15.19 -18.54
C LEU A 131 -16.46 -15.60 -19.22
N ILE A 132 -17.51 -14.77 -19.12
CA ILE A 132 -18.79 -15.01 -19.81
C ILE A 132 -18.57 -15.02 -21.32
N LEU A 133 -17.79 -14.08 -21.86
CA LEU A 133 -17.46 -14.03 -23.28
C LEU A 133 -16.71 -15.30 -23.73
N ALA A 134 -15.70 -15.74 -22.95
CA ALA A 134 -14.97 -16.97 -23.23
C ALA A 134 -15.89 -18.19 -23.25
N PHE A 135 -16.82 -18.29 -22.29
CA PHE A 135 -17.81 -19.36 -22.23
C PHE A 135 -18.76 -19.36 -23.44
N VAL A 136 -19.22 -18.20 -23.87
CA VAL A 136 -20.06 -18.07 -25.08
C VAL A 136 -19.28 -18.51 -26.32
N VAL A 137 -18.00 -18.12 -26.45
CA VAL A 137 -17.14 -18.55 -27.55
C VAL A 137 -16.95 -20.07 -27.55
N ASP A 138 -16.65 -20.67 -26.39
CA ASP A 138 -16.51 -22.13 -26.27
C ASP A 138 -17.81 -22.86 -26.65
N THR A 139 -18.97 -22.31 -26.26
CA THR A 139 -20.28 -22.89 -26.60
C THR A 139 -20.53 -22.85 -28.10
N ILE A 140 -20.29 -21.70 -28.74
CA ILE A 140 -20.46 -21.54 -30.20
C ILE A 140 -19.49 -22.46 -30.95
N LEU A 141 -18.23 -22.53 -30.52
CA LEU A 141 -17.21 -23.35 -31.15
C LEU A 141 -17.55 -24.84 -31.03
N THR A 142 -17.94 -25.28 -29.83
CA THR A 142 -18.37 -26.67 -29.58
C THR A 142 -19.53 -27.03 -30.51
N LEU A 143 -20.57 -26.19 -30.57
CA LEU A 143 -21.73 -26.42 -31.42
C LEU A 143 -21.37 -26.47 -32.91
N SER A 144 -20.42 -25.64 -33.32
CA SER A 144 -19.96 -25.56 -34.72
C SER A 144 -19.14 -26.78 -35.15
N ILE A 145 -18.43 -27.42 -34.22
CA ILE A 145 -17.56 -28.58 -34.50
C ILE A 145 -18.34 -29.89 -34.39
N PHE A 146 -19.14 -30.06 -33.33
CA PHE A 146 -19.79 -31.33 -33.00
C PHE A 146 -21.27 -31.39 -33.43
N GLY A 147 -21.88 -30.26 -33.78
CA GLY A 147 -23.29 -30.20 -34.13
C GLY A 147 -24.23 -30.22 -32.90
N VAL A 148 -25.53 -30.01 -33.15
CA VAL A 148 -26.56 -29.88 -32.11
C VAL A 148 -27.09 -31.25 -31.66
N ASP A 149 -27.02 -32.25 -32.54
CA ASP A 149 -27.66 -33.56 -32.35
C ASP A 149 -26.78 -34.58 -31.62
N ASP A 150 -25.63 -34.15 -31.09
CA ASP A 150 -24.65 -35.06 -30.50
C ASP A 150 -25.15 -35.55 -29.13
N SER A 151 -25.56 -36.82 -29.06
CA SER A 151 -26.13 -37.44 -27.86
C SER A 151 -25.12 -37.59 -26.70
N GLU A 152 -23.84 -37.47 -27.01
CA GLU A 152 -22.72 -37.64 -26.08
C GLU A 152 -22.39 -36.36 -25.27
N GLY A 153 -22.99 -35.21 -25.62
CA GLY A 153 -22.91 -33.99 -24.80
C GLY A 153 -21.50 -33.40 -24.67
N TYR A 154 -20.70 -33.40 -25.74
CA TYR A 154 -19.36 -32.83 -25.71
C TYR A 154 -19.38 -31.32 -25.42
N PHE A 155 -18.43 -30.87 -24.59
CA PHE A 155 -18.16 -29.46 -24.33
C PHE A 155 -16.65 -29.22 -24.28
N LEU A 156 -16.15 -28.29 -25.09
CA LEU A 156 -14.73 -27.92 -25.13
C LEU A 156 -14.52 -26.53 -24.50
N PRO A 157 -14.29 -26.42 -23.18
CA PRO A 157 -14.10 -25.15 -22.50
C PRO A 157 -12.68 -24.59 -22.65
N LEU A 158 -12.12 -24.57 -23.88
CA LEU A 158 -10.72 -24.22 -24.09
C LEU A 158 -10.43 -22.77 -23.67
N PHE A 159 -11.20 -21.81 -24.17
CA PHE A 159 -10.98 -20.40 -23.87
C PHE A 159 -11.31 -20.08 -22.41
N THR A 160 -12.36 -20.69 -21.87
CA THR A 160 -12.75 -20.55 -20.47
C THR A 160 -11.65 -21.06 -19.54
N ALA A 161 -11.10 -22.25 -19.80
CA ALA A 161 -10.03 -22.83 -18.98
C ALA A 161 -8.75 -21.98 -19.03
N LEU A 162 -8.36 -21.52 -20.22
CA LEU A 162 -7.19 -20.64 -20.40
C LEU A 162 -7.39 -19.30 -19.68
N TRP A 163 -8.58 -18.71 -19.77
CA TRP A 163 -8.90 -17.46 -19.09
C TRP A 163 -8.84 -17.60 -17.57
N ILE A 164 -9.40 -18.67 -17.02
CA ILE A 164 -9.31 -18.97 -15.58
C ILE A 164 -7.84 -19.07 -15.19
N LEU A 165 -7.05 -19.89 -15.87
CA LEU A 165 -5.63 -20.09 -15.55
C LEU A 165 -4.83 -18.78 -15.61
N TYR A 166 -5.06 -17.97 -16.64
CA TYR A 166 -4.43 -16.66 -16.81
C TYR A 166 -4.82 -15.67 -15.70
N THR A 167 -6.03 -15.72 -15.17
CA THR A 167 -6.51 -14.75 -14.18
C THR A 167 -6.18 -15.12 -12.72
N ILE A 168 -5.73 -16.36 -12.45
CA ILE A 168 -5.38 -16.80 -11.08
C ILE A 168 -4.37 -15.83 -10.44
N ILE A 169 -3.24 -15.59 -11.11
CA ILE A 169 -2.14 -14.81 -10.55
C ILE A 169 -2.54 -13.35 -10.30
N PRO A 170 -3.06 -12.59 -11.28
CA PRO A 170 -3.49 -11.21 -11.05
C PRO A 170 -4.66 -11.12 -10.04
N GLY A 171 -5.53 -12.13 -9.98
CA GLY A 171 -6.62 -12.21 -9.01
C GLY A 171 -6.12 -12.32 -7.57
N ILE A 172 -5.12 -13.18 -7.32
CA ILE A 172 -4.44 -13.26 -6.02
C ILE A 172 -3.73 -11.93 -5.73
N ALA A 173 -2.98 -11.39 -6.69
CA ALA A 173 -2.18 -10.18 -6.52
C ALA A 173 -3.04 -8.96 -6.12
N VAL A 174 -4.17 -8.71 -6.79
CA VAL A 174 -5.05 -7.59 -6.45
C VAL A 174 -5.76 -7.80 -5.10
N THR A 175 -6.10 -9.04 -4.75
CA THR A 175 -6.74 -9.37 -3.47
C THR A 175 -5.76 -9.14 -2.30
N VAL A 176 -4.51 -9.57 -2.45
CA VAL A 176 -3.44 -9.32 -1.47
C VAL A 176 -3.20 -7.82 -1.28
N ARG A 177 -3.09 -7.05 -2.38
CA ARG A 177 -2.96 -5.58 -2.30
C ARG A 177 -4.18 -4.91 -1.68
N ARG A 178 -5.38 -5.51 -1.79
CA ARG A 178 -6.59 -5.02 -1.14
C ARG A 178 -6.56 -5.25 0.37
N PHE A 179 -6.08 -6.40 0.83
CA PHE A 179 -5.83 -6.64 2.27
C PHE A 179 -4.77 -5.69 2.83
N HIS A 180 -3.67 -5.48 2.10
CA HIS A 180 -2.65 -4.51 2.45
C HIS A 180 -3.19 -3.09 2.57
N ASP A 181 -4.19 -2.71 1.77
CA ASP A 181 -4.83 -1.39 1.85
C ASP A 181 -5.65 -1.18 3.15
N GLN A 182 -5.98 -2.27 3.83
CA GLN A 182 -6.71 -2.29 5.10
C GLN A 182 -5.80 -2.53 6.31
N ASP A 183 -4.49 -2.56 6.08
CA ASP A 183 -3.46 -2.90 7.06
C ASP A 183 -3.56 -4.35 7.56
N LEU A 184 -4.05 -5.24 6.69
CA LEU A 184 -4.13 -6.68 6.93
C LEU A 184 -3.06 -7.42 6.13
N SER A 185 -2.62 -8.56 6.67
CA SER A 185 -1.64 -9.41 5.99
C SER A 185 -2.21 -10.02 4.70
N GLY A 186 -1.38 -10.09 3.65
CA GLY A 186 -1.70 -10.81 2.41
C GLY A 186 -2.06 -12.30 2.61
N TRP A 187 -1.59 -12.90 3.71
CA TRP A 187 -1.94 -14.28 4.09
C TRP A 187 -3.44 -14.48 4.36
N MET A 188 -4.21 -13.40 4.56
CA MET A 188 -5.67 -13.47 4.67
C MET A 188 -6.34 -14.00 3.41
N TYR A 189 -5.63 -14.04 2.26
CA TYR A 189 -6.10 -14.75 1.07
C TYR A 189 -6.39 -16.23 1.34
N LEU A 190 -5.63 -16.90 2.22
CA LEU A 190 -5.82 -18.30 2.56
C LEU A 190 -7.17 -18.60 3.20
N LEU A 191 -7.88 -17.58 3.68
CA LEU A 191 -9.26 -17.74 4.16
C LEU A 191 -10.17 -18.31 3.07
N ASN A 192 -9.89 -18.08 1.78
CA ASN A 192 -10.64 -18.71 0.68
C ASN A 192 -10.58 -20.25 0.69
N LEU A 193 -9.60 -20.86 1.38
CA LEU A 193 -9.50 -22.31 1.51
C LEU A 193 -10.45 -22.88 2.57
N ILE A 194 -11.07 -22.04 3.39
CA ILE A 194 -12.08 -22.46 4.36
C ILE A 194 -13.41 -22.67 3.63
N PRO A 195 -13.95 -23.90 3.59
CA PRO A 195 -15.18 -24.19 2.86
C PRO A 195 -16.36 -23.37 3.39
N TYR A 196 -17.27 -22.97 2.49
CA TYR A 196 -18.52 -22.25 2.75
C TYR A 196 -18.39 -20.82 3.29
N VAL A 197 -17.61 -20.61 4.35
CA VAL A 197 -17.52 -19.31 5.07
C VAL A 197 -16.32 -18.48 4.65
N GLY A 198 -15.24 -19.11 4.15
CA GLY A 198 -13.99 -18.44 3.82
C GLY A 198 -14.14 -17.32 2.78
N GLY A 199 -14.75 -17.66 1.64
CA GLY A 199 -15.04 -16.69 0.58
C GLY A 199 -15.96 -15.56 1.04
N LEU A 200 -16.92 -15.84 1.92
CA LEU A 200 -17.82 -14.82 2.47
C LEU A 200 -17.06 -13.81 3.35
N ILE A 201 -16.15 -14.28 4.20
CA ILE A 201 -15.30 -13.43 5.04
C ILE A 201 -14.44 -12.51 4.15
N VAL A 202 -13.75 -13.09 3.16
CA VAL A 202 -12.94 -12.34 2.20
C VAL A 202 -13.79 -11.30 1.49
N PHE A 203 -14.96 -11.68 0.98
CA PHE A 203 -15.89 -10.77 0.32
C PHE A 203 -16.27 -9.57 1.19
N VAL A 204 -16.59 -9.79 2.47
CA VAL A 204 -16.88 -8.70 3.42
C VAL A 204 -15.69 -7.75 3.55
N PHE A 205 -14.46 -8.27 3.66
CA PHE A 205 -13.27 -7.43 3.65
C PHE A 205 -13.13 -6.62 2.36
N MET A 206 -13.43 -7.19 1.19
CA MET A 206 -13.36 -6.45 -0.09
C MET A 206 -14.34 -5.27 -0.17
N LEU A 207 -15.37 -5.26 0.69
CA LEU A 207 -16.34 -4.17 0.83
C LEU A 207 -15.94 -3.09 1.83
N ILE A 208 -14.98 -3.32 2.73
CA ILE A 208 -14.54 -2.33 3.74
C ILE A 208 -13.70 -1.22 3.07
N ASP A 209 -13.64 -0.02 3.66
CA ASP A 209 -12.88 1.10 3.09
C ASP A 209 -11.36 0.97 3.17
N SER A 210 -10.70 1.77 2.34
CA SER A 210 -9.26 2.03 2.45
C SER A 210 -8.93 2.76 3.74
N ARG A 211 -7.77 2.45 4.35
CA ARG A 211 -7.21 3.31 5.40
C ARG A 211 -6.75 4.64 4.79
N ALA A 212 -7.07 5.74 5.46
CA ALA A 212 -6.67 7.08 5.03
C ALA A 212 -5.17 7.32 5.24
N GLU A 213 -4.66 6.81 6.35
CA GLU A 213 -3.26 6.94 6.73
C GLU A 213 -2.36 6.07 5.84
N PRO A 214 -1.11 6.49 5.61
CA PRO A 214 -0.06 5.62 5.09
C PRO A 214 0.14 4.42 6.00
N ASN A 215 0.52 3.27 5.42
CA ASN A 215 0.93 2.10 6.20
C ASN A 215 2.21 1.49 5.61
N VAL A 216 2.63 0.34 6.14
CA VAL A 216 3.85 -0.37 5.70
C VAL A 216 3.84 -0.75 4.21
N HIS A 217 2.67 -0.73 3.56
CA HIS A 217 2.50 -1.02 2.14
C HIS A 217 2.41 0.25 1.27
N GLY A 218 2.62 1.42 1.86
CA GLY A 218 2.73 2.71 1.16
C GLY A 218 1.55 3.66 1.39
N PRO A 219 1.54 4.80 0.65
CA PRO A 219 0.49 5.80 0.76
C PRO A 219 -0.86 5.28 0.26
N SER A 220 -1.94 5.86 0.75
CA SER A 220 -3.29 5.44 0.35
C SER A 220 -3.55 5.74 -1.13
N PRO A 221 -4.02 4.75 -1.93
CA PRO A 221 -4.41 4.97 -3.32
C PRO A 221 -5.72 5.75 -3.45
N LYS A 222 -6.43 5.97 -2.33
CA LYS A 222 -7.67 6.72 -2.25
C LYS A 222 -7.47 8.08 -1.61
N TYR A 223 -6.61 8.20 -0.60
CA TYR A 223 -6.49 9.41 0.20
C TYR A 223 -5.10 10.05 0.08
N GLY A 224 -5.05 11.32 -0.30
CA GLY A 224 -3.81 12.11 -0.39
C GLY A 224 -3.62 12.99 0.84
N ILE A 225 -2.36 13.37 1.12
CA ILE A 225 -2.01 14.34 2.17
C ILE A 225 -2.00 15.74 1.56
N ARG A 226 -2.64 16.72 2.20
CA ARG A 226 -2.61 18.14 1.79
C ARG A 226 -1.19 18.69 2.01
N GLY A 227 -0.38 18.65 0.96
CA GLY A 227 1.01 19.14 0.97
C GLY A 227 1.66 19.18 -0.40
N THR A 228 1.20 18.34 -1.34
CA THR A 228 1.55 18.42 -2.76
C THR A 228 0.38 19.01 -3.54
N VAL A 229 -0.01 20.24 -3.23
CA VAL A 229 -0.66 21.07 -4.24
C VAL A 229 0.46 21.45 -5.21
N ASP A 230 0.37 20.90 -6.42
CA ASP A 230 0.94 21.39 -7.67
C ASP A 230 1.73 22.71 -7.54
N THR A 231 3.00 22.63 -7.13
CA THR A 231 3.93 23.78 -7.16
C THR A 231 4.66 23.89 -8.50
N PHE A 232 4.29 23.09 -9.49
CA PHE A 232 4.80 23.19 -10.86
C PHE A 232 3.63 23.02 -11.85
N ALA A 233 2.83 24.06 -11.97
CA ALA A 233 2.06 24.37 -13.17
C ALA A 233 2.68 25.62 -13.82
#